data_AF-A0A957LLD4-F1
#
_entry.id   AF-A0A957LLD4-F1
#
_cell.length_a   1.000
_cell.length_b   1.000
_cell.length_c   1.000
_cell.angle_alpha   90.00
_cell.angle_beta   90.00
_cell.angle_gamma   90.00
#
_symmetry.space_group_name_H-M   'P 1'
#
loop_
_entity.id
_entity.type
_entity.pdbx_description
1 polymer ?
#
loop_
_entity_poly.entity_id
_entity_poly.type
_entity_poly.pdbx_seq_one_letter_code
_entity_poly.pdbx_strand_id
1 'polypeptide(L)'
;MSTALDDRYGRGPAVRRRRRLLGGLALVAALGAAVAWVIWAGPLQPGGSLESRDLGYVILDDESVEVRFEVTTAPGNRVDCAIQALDERFGIVGWRIVELPAPDQRT
;
A
#
# COMPACT_ATOMS: atom_id res chain seq x y z
N MET A 1 -33.55 22.34 -42.99
CA MET A 1 -32.51 23.40 -43.18
C MET A 1 -31.65 23.57 -41.93
N SER A 2 -31.17 22.47 -41.33
CA SER A 2 -30.36 22.50 -40.09
C SER A 2 -28.90 22.05 -40.30
N THR A 3 -28.64 21.29 -41.38
CA THR A 3 -27.35 20.66 -41.67
C THR A 3 -26.20 21.63 -41.97
N ALA A 4 -26.45 22.74 -42.67
CA ALA A 4 -25.41 23.74 -42.97
C ALA A 4 -25.01 24.59 -41.74
N LEU A 5 -25.97 24.87 -40.84
CA LEU A 5 -25.67 25.51 -39.56
C LEU A 5 -24.89 24.57 -38.65
N ASP A 6 -25.29 23.30 -38.55
CA ASP A 6 -24.61 22.31 -37.72
C ASP A 6 -23.15 22.09 -38.14
N ASP A 7 -22.86 22.03 -39.45
CA ASP A 7 -21.47 21.92 -39.93
C ASP A 7 -20.66 23.19 -39.66
N ARG A 8 -21.24 24.39 -39.81
CA ARG A 8 -20.56 25.67 -39.50
C ARG A 8 -20.25 25.82 -38.00
N TYR A 9 -21.10 25.29 -37.13
CA TYR A 9 -20.90 25.28 -35.67
C TYR A 9 -20.22 24.00 -35.15
N GLY A 10 -19.68 23.15 -36.04
CA GLY A 10 -18.90 21.97 -35.67
C GLY A 10 -19.71 20.85 -34.98
N ARG A 11 -21.04 20.84 -35.15
CA ARG A 11 -21.97 19.83 -34.60
C ARG A 11 -22.28 18.69 -35.59
N GLY A 12 -21.40 18.45 -36.55
CA GLY A 12 -21.54 17.36 -37.50
C GLY A 12 -21.37 15.94 -36.87
N PRO A 13 -21.96 14.89 -37.47
CA PRO A 13 -21.87 13.51 -36.99
C PRO A 13 -20.43 12.99 -36.89
N ALA A 14 -19.50 13.52 -37.69
CA ALA A 14 -18.07 13.22 -37.62
C ALA A 14 -17.43 13.66 -36.29
N VAL A 15 -17.81 14.83 -35.77
CA VAL A 15 -17.31 15.36 -34.48
C VAL A 15 -17.84 14.53 -33.31
N ARG A 16 -19.11 14.11 -33.39
CA ARG A 16 -19.72 13.20 -32.41
C ARG A 16 -19.03 11.82 -32.37
N ARG A 17 -18.69 11.26 -33.54
CA ARG A 17 -17.94 9.99 -33.64
C ARG A 17 -16.54 10.13 -33.04
N ARG A 18 -15.81 11.21 -33.38
CA ARG A 18 -14.48 11.49 -32.83
C ARG A 18 -14.49 11.65 -31.31
N ARG A 19 -15.48 12.37 -30.76
CA ARG A 19 -15.63 12.55 -29.30
C ARG A 19 -15.92 11.22 -28.58
N ARG A 20 -16.73 10.34 -29.17
CA ARG A 20 -16.97 8.98 -28.64
C ARG A 20 -15.71 8.12 -28.68
N LEU A 21 -14.93 8.17 -29.75
CA LEU A 21 -13.67 7.44 -29.86
C LEU A 21 -12.63 7.94 -28.85
N LEU A 22 -12.46 9.26 -28.72
CA LEU A 22 -11.56 9.85 -27.74
C LEU A 22 -12.01 9.55 -26.30
N GLY A 23 -13.32 9.61 -26.03
CA GLY A 23 -13.87 9.24 -24.73
C GLY A 23 -13.65 7.75 -24.41
N GLY A 24 -13.84 6.86 -25.39
CA GLY A 24 -13.55 5.44 -25.24
C GLY A 24 -12.07 5.17 -24.98
N LEU A 25 -11.18 5.82 -25.73
CA LEU A 25 -9.73 5.70 -25.54
C LEU A 25 -9.31 6.21 -24.15
N ALA A 26 -9.85 7.34 -23.71
CA ALA A 26 -9.57 7.90 -22.39
C ALA A 26 -10.06 6.97 -21.27
N LEU A 27 -11.23 6.35 -21.43
CA LEU A 27 -11.74 5.37 -20.46
C LEU A 27 -10.84 4.13 -20.38
N VAL A 28 -10.44 3.57 -21.52
CA VAL A 28 -9.54 2.41 -21.57
C VAL A 28 -8.19 2.75 -20.93
N ALA A 29 -7.63 3.92 -21.23
CA ALA A 29 -6.39 4.38 -20.62
C ALA A 29 -6.52 4.54 -19.10
N ALA A 30 -7.62 5.14 -18.61
CA ALA A 30 -7.87 5.29 -17.18
C ALA A 30 -8.02 3.94 -16.47
N LEU A 31 -8.77 3.00 -17.06
CA LEU A 31 -8.91 1.64 -16.51
C LEU A 31 -7.57 0.90 -16.51
N GLY A 32 -6.80 0.99 -17.58
CA GLY A 32 -5.46 0.40 -17.67
C GLY A 32 -4.51 0.96 -16.61
N ALA A 33 -4.50 2.28 -16.42
CA ALA A 33 -3.71 2.93 -15.38
C ALA A 33 -4.13 2.51 -13.96
N ALA A 34 -5.44 2.39 -13.70
CA ALA A 34 -5.95 1.92 -12.40
C ALA A 34 -5.52 0.47 -12.11
N VAL A 35 -5.61 -0.42 -13.10
CA VAL A 35 -5.16 -1.82 -12.97
C VAL A 35 -3.65 -1.89 -12.75
N ALA A 36 -2.86 -1.14 -13.55
CA ALA A 36 -1.41 -1.09 -13.38
C ALA A 36 -1.01 -0.57 -11.98
N TRP A 37 -1.72 0.45 -11.48
CA TRP A 37 -1.51 0.97 -10.13
C TRP A 37 -1.84 -0.07 -9.04
N VAL A 38 -2.96 -0.80 -9.16
CA VAL A 38 -3.32 -1.87 -8.22
C VAL A 38 -2.27 -3.00 -8.21
N ILE A 39 -1.71 -3.35 -9.36
CA ILE A 39 -0.66 -4.37 -9.43
C ILE A 39 0.64 -3.86 -8.78
N TRP A 40 1.00 -2.60 -9.05
CA TRP A 40 2.26 -2.03 -8.58
C TRP A 40 2.26 -1.64 -7.10
N ALA A 41 1.20 -0.97 -6.64
CA ALA A 41 1.11 -0.49 -5.25
C ALA A 41 0.89 -1.62 -4.24
N GLY A 42 0.61 -2.85 -4.71
CA GLY A 42 0.37 -4.00 -3.86
C GLY A 42 -0.83 -3.94 -2.90
N PRO A 43 -1.90 -3.13 -3.06
CA PRO A 43 -3.05 -3.13 -2.13
C PRO A 43 -3.78 -4.49 -2.05
N LEU A 44 -3.58 -5.38 -3.02
CA LEU A 44 -4.13 -6.74 -3.02
C LEU A 44 -3.20 -7.76 -2.36
N GLN A 45 -2.02 -7.35 -1.89
CA GLN A 45 -1.18 -8.25 -1.11
C GLN A 45 -1.93 -8.58 0.18
N PRO A 46 -2.07 -9.87 0.55
CA PRO A 46 -2.68 -10.27 1.81
C PRO A 46 -1.76 -9.83 2.96
N GLY A 47 -1.82 -8.56 3.34
CA GLY A 47 -1.05 -7.97 4.44
C GLY A 47 -1.60 -8.33 5.82
N GLY A 48 -2.30 -9.45 5.97
CA GLY A 48 -3.23 -9.68 7.08
C GLY A 48 -2.91 -10.86 8.00
N SER A 49 -1.76 -11.53 7.84
CA SER A 49 -1.39 -12.59 8.79
C SER A 49 -0.34 -12.17 9.79
N LEU A 50 0.28 -11.00 9.62
CA LEU A 50 1.33 -10.50 10.50
C LEU A 50 1.26 -8.98 10.54
N GLU A 51 0.82 -8.44 11.66
CA GLU A 51 0.83 -7.01 11.98
C GLU A 51 1.76 -6.81 13.17
N SER A 52 2.61 -5.78 13.12
CA SER A 52 3.52 -5.43 14.22
C SER A 52 3.33 -3.96 14.58
N ARG A 53 3.21 -3.68 15.86
CA ARG A 53 2.99 -2.33 16.39
C ARG A 53 3.97 -2.02 17.50
N ASP A 54 4.74 -0.95 17.33
CA ASP A 54 5.60 -0.43 18.38
C ASP A 54 4.77 0.39 19.37
N LEU A 55 4.80 -0.01 20.65
CA LEU A 55 4.10 0.66 21.74
C LEU A 55 4.96 1.75 22.40
N GLY A 56 6.29 1.61 22.31
CA GLY A 56 7.26 2.60 22.78
C GLY A 56 8.56 1.97 23.27
N TYR A 57 9.50 2.81 23.67
CA TYR A 57 10.78 2.40 24.24
C TYR A 57 11.16 3.29 25.42
N VAL A 58 11.98 2.75 26.33
CA VAL A 58 12.57 3.46 27.47
C VAL A 58 14.04 3.11 27.53
N ILE A 59 14.90 4.13 27.55
CA ILE A 59 16.35 3.95 27.76
C ILE A 59 16.58 3.77 29.26
N LEU A 60 17.15 2.63 29.66
CA LEU A 60 17.41 2.31 31.06
C LEU A 60 18.81 2.77 31.48
N ASP A 61 19.81 2.58 30.62
CA ASP A 61 21.20 3.04 30.79
C ASP A 61 21.90 3.24 29.43
N ASP A 62 23.20 3.53 29.43
CA ASP A 62 23.99 3.80 28.21
C ASP A 62 24.11 2.57 27.27
N GLU A 63 23.82 1.35 27.75
CA GLU A 63 23.91 0.10 26.98
C GLU A 63 22.59 -0.69 26.92
N SER A 64 21.53 -0.25 27.61
CA SER A 64 20.28 -1.00 27.73
C SER A 64 19.01 -0.17 27.49
N VAL A 65 18.10 -0.74 26.70
CA VAL A 65 16.82 -0.16 26.30
C VAL A 65 15.72 -1.21 26.49
N GLU A 66 14.62 -0.81 27.10
CA GLU A 66 13.38 -1.58 27.13
C GLU A 66 12.49 -1.17 25.95
N VAL A 67 12.07 -2.14 25.14
CA VAL A 67 11.15 -1.92 24.01
C VAL A 67 9.86 -2.67 24.27
N ARG A 68 8.73 -2.00 24.09
CA ARG A 68 7.39 -2.60 24.15
C ARG A 68 6.81 -2.62 22.75
N PHE A 69 6.43 -3.81 22.31
CA PHE A 69 5.88 -4.05 20.98
C PHE A 69 4.73 -5.06 21.09
N GLU A 70 3.83 -4.99 20.13
CA GLU A 70 2.70 -5.91 19.97
C GLU A 70 2.81 -6.53 18.58
N VAL A 71 2.60 -7.84 18.49
CA VAL A 71 2.62 -8.57 17.23
C VAL A 71 1.33 -9.36 17.14
N THR A 72 0.55 -9.07 16.11
CA THR A 72 -0.67 -9.80 15.80
C THR A 72 -0.43 -10.76 14.66
N THR A 73 -0.68 -12.05 14.90
CA THR A 73 -0.48 -13.10 13.88
C THR A 73 -1.63 -14.10 13.84
N ALA A 74 -1.79 -14.77 12.70
CA ALA A 74 -2.77 -15.85 12.59
C ALA A 74 -2.35 -17.06 13.45
N PRO A 75 -3.32 -17.81 14.02
CA PRO A 75 -3.03 -18.99 14.81
C PRO A 75 -2.19 -20.02 14.04
N GLY A 76 -1.25 -20.67 14.71
CA GLY A 76 -0.38 -21.68 14.08
C GLY A 76 0.84 -21.12 13.34
N ASN A 77 0.99 -19.80 13.20
CA ASN A 77 2.16 -19.19 12.58
C ASN A 77 3.22 -18.83 13.62
N ARG A 78 4.43 -19.39 13.47
CA ARG A 78 5.62 -18.91 14.17
C ARG A 78 6.12 -17.61 13.54
N VAL A 79 6.58 -16.69 14.37
CA VAL A 79 7.08 -15.38 13.94
C VAL A 79 8.40 -15.12 14.62
N ASP A 80 9.40 -14.69 13.86
CA ASP A 80 10.69 -14.26 14.39
C ASP A 80 10.78 -12.73 14.22
N CYS A 81 10.89 -12.01 15.34
CA CYS A 81 10.89 -10.54 15.37
C CYS A 81 12.31 -10.02 15.60
N ALA A 82 12.84 -9.24 14.64
CA ALA A 82 14.12 -8.55 14.80
C ALA A 82 13.92 -7.17 15.42
N ILE A 83 14.23 -7.02 16.70
CA ILE A 83 14.21 -5.75 17.41
C ILE A 83 15.55 -5.05 17.18
N GLN A 84 15.53 -3.81 16.71
CA GLN A 84 16.71 -3.02 16.38
C GLN A 84 16.75 -1.76 17.24
N ALA A 85 17.89 -1.50 17.86
CA ALA A 85 18.21 -0.24 18.50
C ALA A 85 18.93 0.64 17.48
N LEU A 86 18.45 1.87 17.30
CA LEU A 86 18.96 2.82 16.32
C LEU A 86 19.56 4.06 17.02
N ASP A 87 20.58 4.65 16.41
CA ASP A 87 21.13 5.96 16.81
C ASP A 87 20.28 7.14 16.27
N GLU A 88 20.69 8.37 16.60
CA GLU A 88 20.03 9.60 16.13
C GLU A 88 20.01 9.79 14.61
N ARG A 89 20.87 9.06 13.88
CA ARG A 89 20.96 9.03 12.43
C ARG A 89 20.29 7.79 11.83
N PHE A 90 19.54 7.03 12.64
CA PHE A 90 18.89 5.77 12.27
C PHE A 90 19.87 4.64 11.88
N GLY A 91 21.13 4.73 12.33
CA GLY A 91 22.10 3.64 12.22
C GLY A 91 21.84 2.56 13.27
N ILE A 92 21.95 1.29 12.89
CA ILE A 92 21.75 0.16 13.81
C ILE A 92 22.95 0.07 14.77
N VAL A 93 22.70 0.25 16.06
CA VAL A 93 23.71 0.14 17.12
C VAL A 93 23.59 -1.17 17.91
N GLY A 94 22.44 -1.82 17.85
CA GLY A 94 22.21 -3.12 18.47
C GLY A 94 20.98 -3.80 17.87
N TRP A 95 20.94 -5.13 17.94
CA TRP A 95 19.77 -5.88 17.48
C TRP A 95 19.64 -7.20 18.23
N ARG A 96 18.41 -7.71 18.29
CA ARG A 96 18.09 -9.00 18.88
C ARG A 96 16.91 -9.63 18.15
N ILE A 97 17.02 -10.93 17.85
CA ILE A 97 15.87 -11.72 17.38
C ILE A 97 15.13 -12.27 18.59
N VAL A 98 13.80 -12.18 18.55
CA VAL A 98 12.89 -12.79 19.50
C VAL A 98 12.00 -13.75 18.74
N GLU A 99 12.14 -15.05 19.00
CA GLU A 99 11.23 -16.05 18.44
C GLU A 99 9.93 -16.08 19.25
N LEU A 100 8.82 -15.78 18.60
CA LEU A 100 7.48 -15.89 19.16
C LEU A 100 6.89 -17.26 18.76
N PRO A 101 6.43 -18.08 19.73
CA PRO A 101 5.75 -19.32 19.41
C PRO A 101 4.43 -19.02 18.70
N ALA A 102 3.95 -20.00 17.93
CA ALA A 102 2.65 -19.88 17.30
C ALA A 102 1.56 -19.74 18.38
N PRO A 103 0.76 -18.66 18.36
CA PRO A 103 -0.27 -18.47 19.37
C PRO A 103 -1.45 -19.42 19.08
N ASP A 104 -2.05 -19.94 20.15
CA ASP A 104 -3.20 -20.85 20.07
C ASP A 104 -4.48 -20.13 19.60
N GLN A 105 -4.52 -18.79 19.75
CA GLN A 105 -5.61 -17.91 19.33
C GLN A 105 -5.03 -16.67 18.64
N ARG A 106 -5.84 -15.97 17.84
CA ARG A 106 -5.39 -14.71 17.20
C ARG A 106 -5.27 -13.65 18.30
N THR A 107 -4.03 -13.25 18.58
CA THR A 107 -3.62 -12.12 19.43
C THR A 107 -2.75 -11.23 18.58
#